data_AF-A0AB35XE74-F1
#
_entry.id   AF-A0AB35XE74-F1
#
_cell.length_a   1.000
_cell.length_b   1.000
_cell.length_c   1.000
_cell.angle_alpha   90.00
_cell.angle_beta   90.00
_cell.angle_gamma   90.00
#
_symmetry.space_group_name_H-M   'P 1'
#
loop_
_entity.id
_entity.type
_entity.pdbx_description
1 polymer ?
#
loop_
_entity_poly.entity_id
_entity_poly.type
_entity_poly.pdbx_seq_one_letter_code
_entity_poly.pdbx_strand_id
1 'polypeptide(L)' 'MNVKKTIHTIIVVFLVVFCLYYAFTDPAGTARVIRGFFSGLFGFIRALGGQS' A
#
# COMPACT_ATOMS: atom_id res chain seq x y z
N MET A 1 1.14 0.54 23.23
CA MET A 1 1.42 -0.18 21.97
C MET A 1 2.53 0.54 21.22
N ASN A 2 3.53 -0.19 20.73
CA ASN A 2 4.65 0.43 20.01
C ASN A 2 4.22 0.69 18.55
N VAL A 3 3.84 1.94 18.25
CA VAL A 3 3.25 2.36 16.97
C VAL A 3 4.10 1.91 15.77
N LYS A 4 5.43 1.95 15.90
CA LYS A 4 6.36 1.46 14.86
C LYS A 4 6.17 -0.02 14.55
N LYS A 5 6.03 -0.85 15.59
CA LYS A 5 5.84 -2.30 15.45
C LYS A 5 4.48 -2.61 14.84
N THR A 6 3.44 -1.89 15.24
CA THR A 6 2.09 -2.02 14.68
C THR A 6 2.05 -1.65 13.19
N ILE A 7 2.65 -0.52 12.80
CA ILE A 7 2.73 -0.10 11.39
C ILE A 7 3.53 -1.13 10.58
N HIS A 8 4.66 -1.61 11.12
CA HIS A 8 5.46 -2.62 10.41
C HIS A 8 4.70 -3.92 10.19
N THR A 9 4.01 -4.43 11.22
CA THR A 9 3.16 -5.62 11.09
C THR A 9 2.05 -5.41 10.06
N ILE A 10 1.38 -4.26 10.05
CA ILE A 10 0.34 -3.96 9.07
C ILE A 10 0.91 -3.98 7.65
N ILE A 11 2.04 -3.32 7.42
CA ILE A 11 2.70 -3.29 6.11
C ILE A 11 3.08 -4.71 5.65
N VAL A 12 3.66 -5.53 6.54
CA VAL A 12 4.06 -6.89 6.22
C VAL A 12 2.85 -7.76 5.88
N VAL A 13 1.79 -7.70 6.70
CA VAL A 13 0.55 -8.45 6.44
C VAL A 13 -0.07 -8.03 5.11
N PHE A 14 -0.11 -6.73 4.83
CA PHE A 14 -0.62 -6.20 3.57
C PHE A 14 0.18 -6.72 2.38
N LEU A 15 1.52 -6.74 2.49
CA LEU A 15 2.42 -7.22 1.44
C LEU A 15 2.28 -8.73 1.19
N VAL A 16 2.09 -9.53 2.24
CA VAL A 16 1.88 -10.99 2.11
C VAL A 16 0.56 -11.30 1.41
N VAL A 17 -0.55 -10.69 1.87
CA VAL A 17 -1.86 -10.86 1.23
C VAL A 17 -1.82 -10.40 -0.22
N PHE A 18 -1.08 -9.32 -0.48
CA PHE A 18 -0.88 -8.79 -1.81
C PHE A 18 -0.15 -9.79 -2.74
N CYS A 19 0.96 -10.37 -2.28
CA CYS A 19 1.68 -11.40 -3.04
C CYS A 19 0.82 -12.63 -3.33
N LEU A 20 0.02 -13.08 -2.35
CA LEU A 20 -0.90 -14.20 -2.53
C LEU A 20 -1.98 -13.87 -3.58
N TYR A 21 -2.57 -12.68 -3.52
CA TYR A 21 -3.60 -12.27 -4.49
C TYR A 21 -3.03 -12.13 -5.92
N TYR A 22 -1.80 -11.63 -6.03
CA TYR A 22 -1.09 -11.52 -7.31
C TYR A 22 -0.80 -12.90 -7.92
N ALA A 23 -0.34 -13.85 -7.10
CA ALA A 23 0.08 -15.17 -7.56
C ALA A 23 -1.11 -16.10 -7.89
N PHE A 24 -2.21 -16.02 -7.15
CA PHE A 24 -3.31 -16.98 -7.23
C PHE A 24 -4.57 -16.48 -7.93
N THR A 25 -4.76 -15.17 -8.07
CA THR A 25 -6.02 -14.62 -8.60
C THR A 25 -5.83 -13.94 -9.94
N ASP A 26 -5.28 -12.73 -9.96
CA ASP A 26 -5.23 -11.96 -11.20
C ASP A 26 -4.14 -10.88 -11.16
N PRO A 27 -2.99 -11.09 -11.81
CA PRO A 27 -1.86 -10.16 -11.73
C PRO A 27 -2.21 -8.78 -12.29
N ALA A 28 -3.12 -8.70 -13.28
CA ALA A 28 -3.55 -7.45 -13.91
C ALA A 28 -4.44 -6.60 -12.98
N GLY A 29 -5.38 -7.22 -12.28
CA GLY A 29 -6.23 -6.54 -11.28
C GLY A 29 -5.40 -6.05 -10.10
N THR A 30 -4.47 -6.89 -9.65
CA THR A 30 -3.60 -6.64 -8.51
C THR A 30 -2.65 -5.45 -8.79
N ALA A 31 -2.03 -5.41 -9.97
CA ALA A 31 -1.21 -4.26 -10.41
C ALA A 31 -2.00 -2.94 -10.52
N ARG A 32 -3.29 -3.00 -10.88
CA ARG A 32 -4.18 -1.83 -10.94
C ARG A 32 -4.46 -1.27 -9.54
N VAL A 33 -4.66 -2.14 -8.56
CA VAL A 33 -4.84 -1.74 -7.15
C VAL A 33 -3.56 -1.13 -6.57
N ILE A 34 -2.37 -1.68 -6.85
CA ILE A 34 -1.09 -1.04 -6.45
C ILE A 34 -1.00 0.36 -7.07
N ARG A 35 -1.19 0.47 -8.39
CA ARG A 35 -1.06 1.75 -9.07
C ARG A 35 -2.04 2.78 -8.50
N GLY A 36 -3.28 2.38 -8.21
CA GLY A 36 -4.26 3.23 -7.54
C GLY A 36 -3.85 3.63 -6.13
N PHE A 37 -3.36 2.68 -5.34
CA PHE A 37 -2.92 2.92 -3.95
C PHE A 37 -1.71 3.85 -3.89
N PHE A 38 -0.66 3.60 -4.68
CA PHE A 38 0.53 4.45 -4.72
C PHE A 38 0.25 5.80 -5.34
N SER A 39 -0.60 5.89 -6.37
CA SER A 39 -1.06 7.18 -6.90
C SER A 39 -1.81 7.99 -5.85
N GLY A 40 -2.72 7.37 -5.09
CA GLY A 40 -3.44 8.00 -3.99
C GLY A 40 -2.51 8.41 -2.84
N LEU A 41 -1.55 7.56 -2.48
CA LEU A 41 -0.56 7.85 -1.45
C LEU A 41 0.38 9.00 -1.85
N PHE A 42 0.86 9.02 -3.11
CA PHE A 42 1.65 10.13 -3.63
C PHE A 42 0.84 11.43 -3.72
N GLY A 43 -0.43 11.34 -4.15
CA GLY A 43 -1.35 12.48 -4.15
C GLY A 43 -1.58 13.04 -2.74
N PHE A 44 -1.73 12.16 -1.76
CA PHE A 44 -1.87 12.52 -0.36
C PHE A 44 -0.60 13.15 0.23
N ILE A 45 0.57 12.57 -0.03
CA ILE A 45 1.86 13.13 0.40
C ILE A 45 2.11 14.49 -0.27
N ARG A 46 1.80 14.62 -1.56
CA ARG A 46 1.90 15.90 -2.29
C ARG A 46 0.93 16.95 -1.75
N ALA A 47 -0.28 16.56 -1.39
CA ALA A 47 -1.26 17.46 -0.76
C ALA A 47 -0.81 17.90 0.65
N LEU A 48 -0.14 17.04 1.39
CA LEU A 48 0.43 17.36 2.70
C LEU A 48 1.71 18.22 2.60
N GLY A 49 2.56 17.97 1.59
CA GLY A 49 3.81 18.71 1.35
C GLY A 49 3.64 20.03 0.60
N GLY A 50 2.44 20.32 0.07
CA GLY A 50 2.11 21.60 -0.57
C GLY A 50 1.73 22.73 0.40
N GLN A 51 1.76 22.47 1.71
CA GLN A 51 1.68 23.48 2.77
C GLN A 51 3.07 23.66 3.40
N SER A 52 4.00 24.26 2.68
CA SER A 52 5.19 24.87 3.27
C SER A 52 5.74 25.98 2.38
#